data_AF-A0A497JXY0-F1
#
_entry.id   AF-A0A497JXY0-F1
#
_cell.length_a   1.000
_cell.length_b   1.000
_cell.length_c   1.000
_cell.angle_alpha   90.00
_cell.angle_beta   90.00
_cell.angle_gamma   90.00
#
_symmetry.space_group_name_H-M   'P 1'
#
loop_
_entity.id
_entity.type
_entity.pdbx_description
1 polymer ?
#
loop_
_entity_poly.entity_id
_entity_poly.type
_entity_poly.pdbx_seq_one_letter_code
_entity_poly.pdbx_strand_id
1 'polypeptide(L)'
;MRFPAVNRKGLSQPVTAMILLVIPVVLTGGVVMYAYQIIENQVALEILSVKNQHIWVYESGESFAAVQIDNLGGKDVLIDKIQVRGVDVDWSRIYYYRTKLIAVDTLNCPDAHENNWDRFEYTPGNTTSFLRATGDLTLPSGCTLIIYIENPDNIRLGDVGSSVSISVITKNARYDVFCVVDSATTAP
;
A
#
# COMPACT_ATOMS: atom_id res chain seq x y z
N MET A 1 -86.93 6.30 20.31
CA MET A 1 -85.73 5.53 20.74
C MET A 1 -84.51 6.42 20.53
N ARG A 2 -83.80 6.77 21.61
CA ARG A 2 -82.63 7.67 21.57
C ARG A 2 -81.40 6.81 21.88
N PHE A 3 -80.52 6.61 20.90
CA PHE A 3 -79.29 5.85 21.08
C PHE A 3 -78.34 6.62 22.01
N PRO A 4 -77.68 5.97 22.98
CA PRO A 4 -76.74 6.64 23.85
C PRO A 4 -75.48 7.03 23.07
N ALA A 5 -75.06 8.29 23.17
CA ALA A 5 -73.79 8.74 22.62
C ALA A 5 -72.64 8.12 23.43
N VAL A 6 -71.88 7.21 22.81
CA VAL A 6 -70.69 6.61 23.41
C VAL A 6 -69.61 7.69 23.49
N ASN A 7 -69.33 8.14 24.70
CA ASN A 7 -68.33 9.16 24.99
C ASN A 7 -66.93 8.55 24.81
N ARG A 8 -66.37 8.67 23.59
CA ARG A 8 -64.98 8.28 23.31
C ARG A 8 -64.05 9.25 24.02
N LYS A 9 -63.60 8.87 25.24
CA LYS A 9 -62.61 9.64 26.01
C LYS A 9 -61.41 9.98 25.12
N GLY A 10 -61.01 11.26 25.14
CA GLY A 10 -59.96 11.86 24.30
C GLY A 10 -58.55 11.33 24.58
N LEU A 11 -58.30 10.05 24.29
CA LEU A 11 -56.98 9.42 24.33
C LEU A 11 -56.06 9.89 23.20
N SER A 12 -56.57 10.67 22.24
CA SER A 12 -55.77 11.21 21.13
C SER A 12 -54.65 12.15 21.61
N GLN A 13 -54.88 12.96 22.64
CA GLN A 13 -53.90 13.96 23.06
C GLN A 13 -52.62 13.32 23.63
N PRO A 14 -52.71 12.33 24.54
CA PRO A 14 -51.54 11.57 24.98
C PRO A 14 -50.88 10.74 23.87
N VAL A 15 -51.68 10.15 22.97
CA VAL A 15 -51.17 9.30 21.89
C VAL A 15 -50.42 10.13 20.86
N THR A 16 -50.93 11.30 20.46
CA THR A 16 -50.23 12.22 19.56
C THR A 16 -48.93 12.71 20.19
N ALA A 17 -48.90 12.99 21.50
CA ALA A 17 -47.66 13.38 22.20
C ALA A 17 -46.61 12.25 22.21
N MET A 18 -47.02 10.99 22.42
CA MET A 18 -46.14 9.82 22.32
C MET A 18 -45.58 9.63 20.91
N ILE A 19 -46.42 9.78 19.88
CA ILE A 19 -46.01 9.69 18.47
C ILE A 19 -44.98 10.77 18.13
N LEU A 20 -45.23 12.01 18.55
CA LEU A 20 -44.34 13.14 18.30
C LEU A 20 -42.99 13.02 19.03
N LEU A 21 -42.92 12.25 20.12
CA LEU A 21 -41.67 12.06 20.87
C LEU A 21 -40.88 10.86 20.35
N VAL A 22 -41.56 9.76 20.04
CA VAL A 22 -40.90 8.49 19.65
C VAL A 22 -40.39 8.53 18.21
N ILE A 23 -41.18 9.05 17.27
CA ILE A 23 -40.80 9.03 15.84
C ILE A 23 -39.47 9.77 15.58
N PRO A 24 -39.25 11.00 16.09
CA PRO A 24 -37.98 11.69 15.87
C PRO A 24 -36.78 10.94 16.45
N VAL A 25 -36.93 10.31 17.61
CA VAL A 25 -35.83 9.58 18.26
C VAL A 25 -35.43 8.34 17.46
N VAL A 26 -36.42 7.57 16.97
CA VAL A 26 -36.16 6.39 16.13
C VAL A 26 -35.52 6.80 14.79
N LEU A 27 -36.01 7.87 14.16
CA LEU A 27 -35.42 8.38 12.92
C LEU A 27 -33.99 8.88 13.12
N THR A 28 -33.73 9.61 14.22
CA THR A 28 -32.39 10.11 14.55
C THR A 28 -31.42 8.95 14.76
N GLY A 29 -31.84 7.90 15.47
CA GLY A 29 -31.02 6.71 15.66
C GLY A 29 -30.62 6.04 14.34
N GLY A 30 -31.56 5.91 13.40
CA GLY A 30 -31.28 5.35 12.07
C GLY A 30 -30.27 6.18 11.27
N VAL A 31 -30.42 7.51 11.28
CA VAL A 31 -29.50 8.42 10.57
C VAL A 31 -28.10 8.39 11.18
N VAL A 32 -27.98 8.37 12.51
CA VAL A 32 -26.69 8.29 13.20
C VAL A 32 -25.97 6.98 12.90
N MET A 33 -26.67 5.84 12.94
CA MET A 33 -26.10 4.54 12.61
C MET A 33 -25.63 4.47 11.14
N TYR A 34 -26.41 5.01 10.21
CA TYR A 34 -26.02 5.08 8.81
C TYR A 34 -24.81 5.99 8.58
N ALA A 35 -24.79 7.17 9.22
CA ALA A 35 -23.65 8.08 9.14
C ALA A 35 -22.38 7.43 9.70
N TYR A 36 -22.49 6.71 10.81
CA TYR A 36 -21.37 5.99 11.42
C TYR A 36 -20.79 4.92 10.48
N GLN A 37 -21.67 4.12 9.84
CA GLN A 37 -21.24 3.13 8.85
C GLN A 37 -20.54 3.73 7.64
N ILE A 38 -20.99 4.90 7.17
CA ILE A 38 -20.31 5.61 6.07
C ILE A 38 -18.92 6.07 6.49
N ILE A 39 -18.80 6.64 7.69
CA ILE A 39 -17.52 7.16 8.21
C ILE A 39 -16.51 6.00 8.39
N GLU A 40 -16.91 4.87 8.99
CA GLU A 40 -16.01 3.73 9.15
C GLU A 40 -15.48 3.20 7.81
N ASN A 41 -16.35 3.10 6.80
CA ASN A 41 -15.95 2.65 5.46
C ASN A 41 -15.05 3.67 4.73
N GLN A 42 -15.05 4.94 5.13
CA GLN A 42 -14.18 5.98 4.58
C GLN A 42 -12.81 6.09 5.29
N VAL A 43 -12.63 5.46 6.46
CA VAL A 43 -11.39 5.54 7.26
C VAL A 43 -10.37 4.45 6.96
N ALA A 44 -10.74 3.42 6.17
CA ALA A 44 -9.79 2.42 5.66
C ALA A 44 -8.97 2.98 4.48
N LEU A 45 -8.14 3.99 4.75
CA LEU A 45 -7.28 4.63 3.76
C LEU A 45 -6.11 3.72 3.40
N GLU A 46 -5.79 3.72 2.11
CA GLU A 46 -4.52 3.21 1.60
C GLU A 46 -3.43 4.22 1.95
N ILE A 47 -2.45 3.80 2.75
CA ILE A 47 -1.30 4.62 3.13
C ILE A 47 -0.07 3.75 2.95
N LEU A 48 0.69 4.00 1.89
CA LEU A 48 2.00 3.39 1.71
C LEU A 48 3.12 4.35 2.09
N SER A 49 4.16 3.81 2.70
CA SER A 49 5.43 4.49 2.95
C SER A 49 6.52 3.81 2.14
N VAL A 50 7.10 4.53 1.18
CA VAL A 50 8.19 4.04 0.34
C VAL A 50 9.51 4.59 0.89
N LYS A 51 10.45 3.70 1.21
CA LYS A 51 11.73 4.06 1.87
C LYS A 51 12.85 3.11 1.48
N ASN A 52 14.06 3.39 1.98
CA ASN A 52 15.25 2.53 1.79
C ASN A 52 15.51 2.23 0.31
N GLN A 53 15.39 3.26 -0.52
CA GLN A 53 15.56 3.16 -1.96
C GLN A 53 17.04 3.25 -2.34
N HIS A 54 17.48 2.32 -3.17
CA HIS A 54 18.84 2.26 -3.68
C HIS A 54 18.85 1.92 -5.17
N ILE A 55 19.78 2.51 -5.90
CA ILE A 55 20.05 2.16 -7.30
C ILE A 55 21.55 1.98 -7.44
N TRP A 56 21.94 0.82 -7.93
CA TRP A 56 23.32 0.43 -8.12
C TRP A 56 23.60 0.17 -9.59
N VAL A 57 24.78 0.59 -10.05
CA VAL A 57 25.26 0.32 -11.40
C VAL A 57 26.67 -0.24 -11.34
N TYR A 58 26.85 -1.38 -11.99
CA TYR A 58 28.12 -2.06 -12.14
C TYR A 58 28.88 -1.58 -13.37
N GLU A 59 30.21 -1.64 -13.33
CA GLU A 59 31.09 -1.36 -14.47
C GLU A 59 30.84 -2.29 -15.67
N SER A 60 30.28 -3.48 -15.44
CA SER A 60 29.83 -4.40 -16.50
C SER A 60 28.65 -3.84 -17.32
N GLY A 61 27.95 -2.82 -16.81
CA GLY A 61 26.73 -2.27 -17.36
C GLY A 61 25.45 -2.82 -16.75
N GLU A 62 25.55 -3.80 -15.84
CA GLU A 62 24.41 -4.31 -15.08
C GLU A 62 23.95 -3.28 -14.04
N SER A 63 22.64 -3.18 -13.84
CA SER A 63 22.07 -2.25 -12.88
C SER A 63 21.00 -2.92 -12.04
N PHE A 64 20.88 -2.49 -10.79
CA PHE A 64 19.88 -3.00 -9.86
C PHE A 64 19.21 -1.83 -9.17
N ALA A 65 17.89 -1.90 -8.98
CA ALA A 65 17.17 -0.96 -8.14
C ALA A 65 16.46 -1.72 -7.03
N ALA A 66 16.50 -1.19 -5.82
CA ALA A 66 15.82 -1.77 -4.67
C ALA A 66 14.98 -0.73 -3.95
N VAL A 67 13.85 -1.16 -3.41
CA VAL A 67 12.95 -0.30 -2.66
C VAL A 67 12.17 -1.09 -1.63
N GLN A 68 11.96 -0.48 -0.47
CA GLN A 68 11.08 -0.99 0.57
C GLN A 68 9.76 -0.22 0.55
N ILE A 69 8.65 -0.95 0.63
CA ILE A 69 7.29 -0.40 0.65
C ILE A 69 6.58 -0.96 1.88
N ASP A 70 6.20 -0.09 2.82
CA ASP A 70 5.42 -0.47 3.99
C ASP A 70 3.96 -0.08 3.79
N ASN A 71 3.03 -0.99 4.08
CA ASN A 71 1.62 -0.66 4.15
C ASN A 71 1.22 -0.28 5.58
N LEU A 72 1.10 1.02 5.80
CA LEU A 72 0.66 1.63 7.07
C LEU A 72 -0.85 1.88 7.11
N GLY A 73 -1.54 1.67 5.98
CA GLY A 73 -2.99 1.81 5.86
C GLY A 73 -3.74 0.66 6.54
N GLY A 74 -5.05 0.83 6.72
CA GLY A 74 -5.93 -0.21 7.27
C GLY A 74 -6.50 -1.18 6.23
N LYS A 75 -6.02 -1.09 4.98
CA LYS A 75 -6.53 -1.85 3.83
C LYS A 75 -5.37 -2.47 3.04
N ASP A 76 -5.63 -3.62 2.45
CA ASP A 76 -4.71 -4.26 1.51
C ASP A 76 -4.56 -3.43 0.23
N VAL A 77 -3.33 -3.35 -0.27
CA VAL A 77 -2.98 -2.53 -1.42
C VAL A 77 -2.57 -3.41 -2.59
N LEU A 78 -2.97 -3.02 -3.79
CA LEU A 78 -2.59 -3.70 -5.03
C LEU A 78 -1.67 -2.78 -5.84
N ILE A 79 -0.41 -3.20 -5.98
CA ILE A 79 0.60 -2.52 -6.79
C ILE A 79 0.42 -3.00 -8.23
N ASP A 80 0.11 -2.05 -9.11
CA ASP A 80 -0.20 -2.28 -10.53
C ASP A 80 1.03 -2.10 -11.43
N LYS A 81 1.95 -1.24 -11.02
CA LYS A 81 3.08 -0.87 -11.87
C LYS A 81 4.21 -0.25 -11.06
N ILE A 82 5.44 -0.48 -11.52
CA ILE A 82 6.63 0.16 -10.98
C ILE A 82 7.37 0.82 -12.14
N GLN A 83 7.76 2.07 -11.96
CA GLN A 83 8.54 2.81 -12.94
C GLN A 83 9.89 3.22 -12.34
N VAL A 84 10.94 3.11 -13.14
CA VAL A 84 12.27 3.65 -12.81
C VAL A 84 12.58 4.69 -13.89
N ARG A 85 12.94 5.91 -13.48
CA ARG A 85 13.18 7.04 -14.40
C ARG A 85 12.00 7.31 -15.35
N GLY A 86 10.77 7.07 -14.89
CA GLY A 86 9.55 7.24 -15.68
C GLY A 86 9.31 6.17 -16.75
N VAL A 87 10.12 5.12 -16.80
CA VAL A 87 9.95 3.96 -17.70
C VAL A 87 9.38 2.80 -16.91
N ASP A 88 8.39 2.11 -17.49
CA ASP A 88 7.76 0.94 -16.89
C ASP A 88 8.73 -0.23 -16.85
N VAL A 89 8.84 -0.87 -15.69
CA VAL A 89 9.66 -2.07 -15.51
C VAL A 89 8.79 -3.30 -15.76
N ASP A 90 9.30 -4.24 -16.55
CA ASP A 90 8.61 -5.52 -16.77
C ASP A 90 8.62 -6.40 -15.52
N TRP A 91 7.50 -7.06 -15.22
CA TRP A 91 7.36 -7.89 -14.02
C TRP A 91 8.37 -9.03 -13.95
N SER A 92 8.84 -9.55 -15.09
CA SER A 92 9.84 -10.63 -15.12
C SER A 92 11.19 -10.23 -14.53
N ARG A 93 11.47 -8.93 -14.40
CA ARG A 93 12.70 -8.39 -13.81
C ARG A 93 12.56 -8.04 -12.33
N ILE A 94 11.38 -8.23 -11.76
CA ILE A 94 11.05 -7.80 -10.41
C ILE A 94 11.07 -9.02 -9.49
N TYR A 95 11.85 -8.94 -8.43
CA TYR A 95 11.94 -9.94 -7.37
C TYR A 95 11.45 -9.32 -6.08
N TYR A 96 10.53 -10.01 -5.40
CA TYR A 96 9.93 -9.47 -4.19
C TYR A 96 9.97 -10.46 -3.03
N TYR A 97 10.01 -9.90 -1.83
CA TYR A 97 9.87 -10.62 -0.57
C TYR A 97 8.90 -9.86 0.33
N ARG A 98 7.98 -10.60 0.96
CA ARG A 98 6.98 -10.04 1.88
C ARG A 98 7.33 -10.42 3.31
N THR A 99 7.37 -9.42 4.19
CA THR A 99 7.63 -9.60 5.61
C THR A 99 6.65 -8.79 6.46
N LYS A 100 6.51 -9.15 7.73
CA LYS A 100 5.74 -8.35 8.72
C LYS A 100 6.61 -7.34 9.47
N LEU A 101 7.91 -7.33 9.20
CA LEU A 101 8.85 -6.43 9.87
C LEU A 101 8.82 -5.06 9.16
N ILE A 102 8.37 -4.02 9.86
CA ILE A 102 8.22 -2.66 9.32
C ILE A 102 9.58 -1.94 9.26
N ALA A 103 10.55 -2.33 10.09
CA ALA A 103 11.91 -1.83 10.02
C ALA A 103 12.82 -2.89 9.40
N VAL A 104 13.49 -2.52 8.32
CA VAL A 104 14.51 -3.32 7.65
C VAL A 104 15.75 -2.43 7.63
N ASP A 105 16.91 -2.99 7.98
CA ASP A 105 18.19 -2.30 7.86
C ASP A 105 18.48 -1.92 6.39
N THR A 106 19.56 -1.19 6.13
CA THR A 106 19.93 -0.78 4.76
C THR A 106 19.96 -1.97 3.81
N LEU A 107 19.32 -1.83 2.65
CA LEU A 107 19.28 -2.90 1.65
C LEU A 107 20.66 -3.14 1.06
N ASN A 108 21.04 -4.41 0.92
CA ASN A 108 22.31 -4.81 0.33
C ASN A 108 22.25 -4.77 -1.20
N CYS A 109 23.38 -4.41 -1.82
CA CYS A 109 23.54 -4.49 -3.27
C CYS A 109 23.58 -5.97 -3.71
N PRO A 110 22.76 -6.39 -4.70
CA PRO A 110 22.88 -7.71 -5.32
C PRO A 110 24.17 -7.83 -6.14
N ASP A 111 24.76 -9.01 -6.22
CA ASP A 111 25.93 -9.33 -7.04
C ASP A 111 25.61 -9.26 -8.56
N ALA A 112 26.61 -8.89 -9.35
CA ALA A 112 26.41 -8.67 -10.79
C ALA A 112 26.12 -9.97 -11.58
N HIS A 113 26.88 -11.05 -11.31
CA HIS A 113 26.92 -12.21 -12.20
C HIS A 113 26.02 -13.40 -11.80
N GLU A 114 25.78 -13.65 -10.51
CA GLU A 114 24.90 -14.75 -10.06
C GLU A 114 24.24 -14.43 -8.71
N ASN A 115 23.14 -13.68 -8.74
CA ASN A 115 22.31 -13.55 -7.54
C ASN A 115 21.52 -14.83 -7.29
N ASN A 116 21.77 -15.46 -6.15
CA ASN A 116 20.93 -16.54 -5.68
C ASN A 116 19.69 -15.96 -4.99
N TRP A 117 18.65 -15.68 -5.77
CA TRP A 117 17.37 -15.19 -5.25
C TRP A 117 16.70 -16.15 -4.25
N ASP A 118 17.02 -17.44 -4.26
CA ASP A 118 16.49 -18.39 -3.27
C ASP A 118 17.12 -18.22 -1.88
N ARG A 119 18.31 -17.63 -1.81
CA ARG A 119 19.06 -17.39 -0.57
C ARG A 119 19.83 -16.07 -0.64
N PHE A 120 19.10 -14.98 -0.83
CA PHE A 120 19.70 -13.65 -0.94
C PHE A 120 19.75 -12.94 0.41
N GLU A 121 20.92 -12.41 0.77
CA GLU A 121 21.11 -11.59 1.97
C GLU A 121 20.73 -10.13 1.70
N TYR A 122 19.44 -9.82 1.85
CA TYR A 122 18.89 -8.51 1.52
C TYR A 122 19.21 -7.44 2.57
N THR A 123 19.56 -7.83 3.79
CA THR A 123 20.09 -6.96 4.85
C THR A 123 21.16 -7.72 5.65
N PRO A 124 22.10 -7.02 6.30
CA PRO A 124 23.17 -7.67 7.05
C PRO A 124 22.65 -8.71 8.05
N GLY A 125 23.00 -9.98 7.83
CA GLY A 125 22.61 -11.12 8.66
C GLY A 125 21.21 -11.72 8.37
N ASN A 126 20.43 -11.17 7.43
CA ASN A 126 19.13 -11.72 7.06
C ASN A 126 19.11 -12.23 5.63
N THR A 127 18.98 -13.55 5.49
CA THR A 127 18.87 -14.23 4.19
C THR A 127 17.46 -14.76 3.99
N THR A 128 16.85 -14.48 2.83
CA THR A 128 15.52 -14.99 2.46
C THR A 128 15.45 -15.38 0.99
N SER A 129 14.41 -16.11 0.63
CA SER A 129 14.05 -16.37 -0.76
C SER A 129 13.15 -15.28 -1.30
N PHE A 130 13.52 -14.73 -2.45
CA PHE A 130 12.75 -13.79 -3.23
C PHE A 130 11.99 -14.53 -4.32
N LEU A 131 10.78 -14.08 -4.59
CA LEU A 131 9.93 -14.62 -5.64
C LEU A 131 9.93 -13.66 -6.82
N ARG A 132 10.07 -14.19 -8.03
CA ARG A 132 9.91 -13.41 -9.25
C ARG A 132 8.44 -13.04 -9.44
N ALA A 133 8.17 -11.77 -9.69
CA ALA A 133 6.83 -11.30 -9.98
C ALA A 133 6.36 -11.82 -11.35
N THR A 134 5.05 -12.08 -11.45
CA THR A 134 4.39 -12.47 -12.70
C THR A 134 3.24 -11.52 -13.07
N GLY A 135 3.00 -10.49 -12.26
CA GLY A 135 1.93 -9.52 -12.39
C GLY A 135 1.76 -8.69 -11.12
N ASP A 136 0.58 -8.08 -10.99
CA ASP A 136 0.20 -7.20 -9.87
C ASP A 136 0.53 -7.82 -8.50
N LEU A 137 1.13 -7.03 -7.61
CA LEU A 137 1.56 -7.46 -6.29
C LEU A 137 0.59 -7.00 -5.21
N THR A 138 0.15 -7.95 -4.37
CA THR A 138 -0.69 -7.67 -3.20
C THR A 138 0.15 -7.43 -1.95
N LEU A 139 -0.11 -6.31 -1.27
CA LEU A 139 0.52 -5.94 -0.02
C LEU A 139 -0.54 -5.80 1.09
N PRO A 140 -0.66 -6.80 1.98
CA PRO A 140 -1.61 -6.75 3.09
C PRO A 140 -1.31 -5.60 4.06
N SER A 141 -2.35 -5.14 4.76
CA SER A 141 -2.23 -4.16 5.84
C SER A 141 -1.19 -4.58 6.89
N GLY A 142 -0.29 -3.69 7.28
CA GLY A 142 0.75 -3.93 8.29
C GLY A 142 1.89 -4.86 7.84
N CYS A 143 1.99 -5.13 6.54
CA CYS A 143 3.12 -5.85 5.96
C CYS A 143 4.04 -4.91 5.17
N THR A 144 5.25 -5.38 4.97
CA THR A 144 6.32 -4.75 4.21
C THR A 144 6.64 -5.58 2.99
N LEU A 145 6.82 -4.91 1.86
CA LEU A 145 7.27 -5.49 0.61
C LEU A 145 8.66 -4.94 0.30
N ILE A 146 9.62 -5.84 0.16
CA ILE A 146 10.96 -5.53 -0.33
C ILE A 146 11.00 -5.94 -1.79
N ILE A 147 11.40 -5.02 -2.67
CA ILE A 147 11.46 -5.25 -4.10
C ILE A 147 12.88 -4.98 -4.58
N TYR A 148 13.39 -5.91 -5.37
CA TYR A 148 14.56 -5.74 -6.21
C TYR A 148 14.15 -5.79 -7.68
N ILE A 149 14.81 -4.99 -8.48
CA ILE A 149 14.58 -4.85 -9.91
C ILE A 149 15.91 -5.10 -10.60
N GLU A 150 15.99 -6.16 -11.40
CA GLU A 150 17.14 -6.46 -12.24
C GLU A 150 17.10 -5.62 -13.50
N ASN A 151 18.21 -4.97 -13.84
CA ASN A 151 18.41 -4.21 -15.07
C ASN A 151 17.20 -3.33 -15.45
N PRO A 152 16.84 -2.33 -14.63
CA PRO A 152 15.81 -1.37 -15.00
C PRO A 152 16.19 -0.70 -16.33
N ASP A 153 15.29 -0.80 -17.31
CA ASP A 153 15.50 -0.15 -18.61
C ASP A 153 15.66 1.35 -18.37
N ASN A 154 16.81 1.91 -18.79
CA ASN A 154 17.18 3.34 -18.73
C ASN A 154 18.08 3.80 -17.55
N ILE A 155 18.82 2.89 -16.91
CA ILE A 155 19.95 3.22 -16.03
C ILE A 155 21.27 2.78 -16.68
N ARG A 156 22.25 3.68 -16.72
CA ARG A 156 23.57 3.43 -17.30
C ARG A 156 24.68 3.92 -16.37
N LEU A 157 25.91 3.50 -16.64
CA LEU A 157 27.11 3.97 -15.93
C LEU A 157 27.28 5.49 -15.93
N GLY A 158 26.82 6.17 -16.98
CA GLY A 158 26.86 7.64 -17.05
C GLY A 158 25.87 8.34 -16.11
N ASP A 159 24.92 7.61 -15.51
CA ASP A 159 23.94 8.18 -14.58
C ASP A 159 24.40 8.13 -13.12
N VAL A 160 25.59 7.56 -12.82
CA VAL A 160 26.15 7.54 -11.45
C VAL A 160 26.30 8.97 -10.92
N GLY A 161 25.78 9.19 -9.70
CA GLY A 161 25.71 10.51 -9.06
C GLY A 161 24.50 11.36 -9.49
N SER A 162 23.70 10.92 -10.46
CA SER A 162 22.43 11.57 -10.81
C SER A 162 21.30 11.09 -9.92
N SER A 163 20.33 11.98 -9.64
CA SER A 163 19.11 11.60 -8.94
C SER A 163 18.07 11.06 -9.91
N VAL A 164 17.56 9.86 -9.63
CA VAL A 164 16.56 9.15 -10.42
C VAL A 164 15.32 8.89 -9.55
N SER A 165 14.14 9.03 -10.14
CA SER A 165 12.87 8.71 -9.48
C SER A 165 12.51 7.23 -9.64
N ILE A 166 12.10 6.61 -8.54
CA ILE A 166 11.38 5.33 -8.52
C ILE A 166 9.93 5.64 -8.16
N SER A 167 9.00 5.15 -8.98
CA SER A 167 7.58 5.39 -8.83
C SER A 167 6.85 4.08 -8.62
N VAL A 168 6.20 3.94 -7.47
CA VAL A 168 5.32 2.81 -7.15
C VAL A 168 3.88 3.25 -7.40
N ILE A 169 3.23 2.60 -8.35
CA ILE A 169 1.87 2.92 -8.77
C ILE A 169 0.95 1.80 -8.31
N THR A 170 -0.03 2.17 -7.49
CA THR A 170 -1.12 1.30 -7.05
C THR A 170 -2.37 1.61 -7.85
N LYS A 171 -3.43 0.83 -7.68
CA LYS A 171 -4.73 1.14 -8.33
C LYS A 171 -5.33 2.48 -7.89
N ASN A 172 -4.93 3.01 -6.73
CA ASN A 172 -5.53 4.21 -6.14
C ASN A 172 -4.59 5.42 -6.08
N ALA A 173 -3.27 5.21 -6.03
CA ALA A 173 -2.29 6.26 -5.79
C ALA A 173 -0.94 5.99 -6.49
N ARG A 174 -0.12 7.05 -6.58
CA ARG A 174 1.27 7.01 -7.04
C ARG A 174 2.18 7.53 -5.94
N TYR A 175 3.24 6.79 -5.65
CA TYR A 175 4.25 7.13 -4.67
C TYR A 175 5.60 7.29 -5.38
N ASP A 176 6.14 8.50 -5.37
CA ASP A 176 7.40 8.83 -6.03
C ASP A 176 8.50 9.05 -4.97
N VAL A 177 9.62 8.38 -5.14
CA VAL A 177 10.83 8.57 -4.33
C VAL A 177 12.03 8.84 -5.20
N PHE A 178 12.92 9.69 -4.72
CA PHE A 178 14.17 10.02 -5.41
C PHE A 178 15.32 9.26 -4.76
N CYS A 179 16.17 8.67 -5.58
CA CYS A 179 17.38 7.97 -5.17
C CYS A 179 18.56 8.53 -5.97
N VAL A 180 19.74 8.59 -5.37
CA VAL A 180 20.98 8.87 -6.09
C VAL A 180 21.52 7.53 -6.59
N VAL A 181 21.97 7.50 -7.85
CA VAL A 181 22.56 6.30 -8.43
C VAL A 181 23.99 6.14 -7.90
N ASP A 182 24.25 5.00 -7.25
CA ASP A 182 25.56 4.64 -6.71
C ASP A 182 26.29 3.66 -7.66
N SER A 183 27.61 3.76 -7.68
CA SER A 183 28.45 2.74 -8.33
C SER A 183 28.54 1.51 -7.42
N ALA A 184 28.25 0.33 -7.95
CA ALA A 184 28.56 -0.92 -7.27
C ALA A 184 29.95 -1.40 -7.67
N THR A 185 30.81 -1.55 -6.68
CA THR A 185 32.01 -2.38 -6.78
C THR A 185 31.58 -3.79 -6.40
N THR A 186 31.98 -4.79 -7.18
CA THR A 186 31.86 -6.21 -6.82
C THR A 186 32.19 -6.36 -5.33
N ALA A 187 31.24 -6.85 -4.52
CA ALA A 187 31.53 -7.12 -3.13
C ALA A 187 32.73 -8.10 -3.06
N PRO A 188 33.72 -7.85 -2.19
CA PRO A 188 34.94 -8.64 -2.11
C PRO A 188 34.72 -10.12 -1.80
#